data_AF-A0A2M7EZX7-F1
#
_entry.id   AF-A0A2M7EZX7-F1
#
_cell.length_a   1.000
_cell.length_b   1.000
_cell.length_c   1.000
_cell.angle_alpha   90.00
_cell.angle_beta   90.00
_cell.angle_gamma   90.00
#
_symmetry.space_group_name_H-M   'P 1'
#
loop_
_entity.id
_entity.type
_entity.pdbx_description
1 polymer ?
#
loop_
_entity_poly.entity_id
_entity_poly.type
_entity_poly.pdbx_seq_one_letter_code
_entity_poly.pdbx_strand_id
1 'polypeptide(L)'
;MLARYFPATFFALAFPVSLYAQVESVIAVVGGGALIGKAGDELDDSIARAEAAGHGLLDKANAIGKERLDQIDQITQRAIREAIGLSEKAAIKILEKAAEDIDALRVDIMADLKGVVWEAACQGKKLLMQDLPTSLGGLGTFLDVNQFELTPPVYRLNRPTTWFEKWYMDDPYIIEIKEPFDRTYVTVRDVMEASIAPDVISDDTPAHHIVSTWEYLADFALRTSCFFDGSSDRWNQEYVNYREQARQWRELVFIRIE
;
A
#
# COMPACT_ATOMS: atom_id res chain seq x y z
N MET A 1 37.81 36.66 19.87
CA MET A 1 36.87 35.51 19.99
C MET A 1 36.99 34.70 18.72
N LEU A 2 37.42 33.44 18.85
CA LEU A 2 37.77 32.54 17.73
C LEU A 2 36.50 32.02 17.03
N ALA A 3 36.42 32.29 15.73
CA ALA A 3 35.49 31.64 14.81
C ALA A 3 35.89 30.15 14.67
N ARG A 4 34.97 29.25 14.98
CA ARG A 4 35.09 27.83 14.62
C ARG A 4 34.17 27.55 13.44
N TYR A 5 34.83 27.28 12.32
CA TYR A 5 34.29 26.64 11.12
C TYR A 5 33.60 25.32 11.47
N PHE A 6 32.35 25.16 11.06
CA PHE A 6 31.76 23.86 10.76
C PHE A 6 31.49 23.84 9.26
N PRO A 7 32.17 23.00 8.46
CA PRO A 7 31.72 22.76 7.11
C PRO A 7 30.44 21.94 7.21
N ALA A 8 29.31 22.54 6.82
CA ALA A 8 28.12 21.80 6.47
C ALA A 8 28.46 20.96 5.24
N THR A 9 28.81 19.70 5.45
CA THR A 9 28.76 18.68 4.42
C THR A 9 27.30 18.56 3.99
N PHE A 10 26.97 19.23 2.89
CA PHE A 10 25.82 18.91 2.08
C PHE A 10 25.98 17.44 1.63
N PHE A 11 25.34 16.52 2.35
CA PHE A 11 24.96 15.24 1.77
C PHE A 11 23.90 15.58 0.72
N ALA A 12 24.34 15.73 -0.53
CA ALA A 12 23.45 15.54 -1.66
C ALA A 12 22.95 14.10 -1.56
N LEU A 13 21.71 13.94 -1.09
CA LEU A 13 20.94 12.73 -1.30
C LEU A 13 20.87 12.55 -2.81
N ALA A 14 21.75 11.71 -3.35
CA ALA A 14 21.61 11.16 -4.67
C ALA A 14 20.34 10.32 -4.63
N PHE A 15 19.22 10.95 -4.98
CA PHE A 15 18.02 10.21 -5.32
C PHE A 15 18.41 9.26 -6.46
N PRO A 16 18.22 7.94 -6.31
CA PRO A 16 18.41 7.05 -7.44
C PRO A 16 17.50 7.55 -8.56
N VAL A 17 18.08 7.74 -9.75
CA VAL A 17 17.32 7.88 -10.99
C VAL A 17 16.27 6.79 -10.97
N SER A 18 14.97 7.13 -11.09
CA SER A 18 13.90 6.14 -10.90
C SER A 18 14.18 4.92 -11.77
N LEU A 19 14.00 3.72 -11.22
CA LEU A 19 14.30 2.47 -11.93
C LEU A 19 13.58 2.39 -13.28
N TYR A 20 12.37 2.92 -13.34
CA TYR A 20 11.62 3.20 -14.57
C TYR A 20 12.42 3.95 -15.64
N ALA A 21 13.04 5.08 -15.29
CA ALA A 21 13.84 5.86 -16.23
C ALA A 21 15.07 5.08 -16.73
N GLN A 22 15.58 4.12 -15.94
CA GLN A 22 16.68 3.26 -16.35
C GLN A 22 16.20 2.16 -17.32
N VAL A 23 15.05 1.53 -17.05
CA VAL A 23 14.45 0.51 -17.94
C VAL A 23 14.09 1.11 -19.30
N GLU A 24 13.42 2.26 -19.33
CA GLU A 24 13.10 2.98 -20.58
C GLU A 24 14.36 3.34 -21.40
N SER A 25 15.42 3.76 -20.72
CA SER A 25 16.68 4.12 -21.39
C SER A 25 17.35 2.92 -22.07
N VAL A 26 17.19 1.72 -21.52
CA VAL A 26 17.74 0.48 -22.09
C VAL A 26 16.92 0.02 -23.29
N ILE A 27 15.59 0.11 -23.22
CA ILE A 27 14.70 -0.15 -24.36
C ILE A 27 15.08 0.74 -25.55
N ALA A 28 15.38 2.01 -25.29
CA ALA A 28 15.85 2.94 -26.32
C ALA A 28 17.22 2.56 -26.91
N VAL A 29 18.15 2.04 -26.09
CA VAL A 29 19.52 1.68 -26.50
C VAL A 29 19.59 0.35 -27.26
N VAL A 30 18.76 -0.64 -26.89
CA VAL A 30 18.77 -1.98 -27.52
C VAL A 30 18.02 -2.00 -28.87
N GLY A 31 17.36 -0.89 -29.21
CA GLY A 31 16.59 -0.72 -30.43
C GLY A 31 15.13 -1.04 -30.14
N GLY A 32 14.33 0.01 -29.89
CA GLY A 32 12.95 -0.05 -29.39
C GLY A 32 11.95 -0.78 -30.29
N GLY A 33 12.09 -2.10 -30.39
CA GLY A 33 11.11 -3.01 -30.94
C GLY A 33 9.93 -3.20 -29.98
N ALA A 34 8.75 -3.51 -30.53
CA ALA A 34 7.54 -3.67 -29.73
C ALA A 34 7.64 -4.81 -28.69
N LEU A 35 8.46 -5.84 -28.95
CA LEU A 35 8.61 -6.99 -28.05
C LEU A 35 9.53 -6.68 -26.86
N ILE A 36 10.61 -5.92 -27.09
CA ILE A 36 11.47 -5.47 -25.98
C ILE A 36 10.79 -4.39 -25.14
N GLY A 37 9.95 -3.54 -25.75
CA GLY A 37 9.06 -2.63 -25.01
C GLY A 37 8.15 -3.39 -24.06
N LYS A 38 7.43 -4.41 -24.56
CA LYS A 38 6.55 -5.24 -23.72
C LYS A 38 7.29 -5.94 -22.56
N ALA A 39 8.47 -6.49 -22.82
CA ALA A 39 9.27 -7.14 -21.77
C ALA A 39 9.77 -6.13 -20.72
N GLY A 40 10.06 -4.88 -21.15
CA GLY A 40 10.35 -3.77 -20.26
C GLY A 40 9.15 -3.37 -19.41
N ASP A 41 7.98 -3.21 -20.02
CA ASP A 41 6.73 -2.88 -19.31
C ASP A 41 6.39 -3.96 -18.26
N GLU A 42 6.55 -5.25 -18.60
CA GLU A 42 6.34 -6.36 -17.67
C GLU A 42 7.32 -6.33 -16.49
N LEU A 43 8.59 -5.99 -16.75
CA LEU A 43 9.60 -5.83 -15.71
C LEU A 43 9.26 -4.65 -14.79
N ASP A 44 8.89 -3.50 -15.35
CA ASP A 44 8.49 -2.31 -14.61
C ASP A 44 7.27 -2.58 -13.73
N ASP A 45 6.28 -3.30 -14.26
CA ASP A 45 5.11 -3.74 -13.51
C ASP A 45 5.49 -4.69 -12.35
N SER A 46 6.44 -5.60 -12.55
CA SER A 46 6.94 -6.48 -11.49
C SER A 46 7.73 -5.72 -10.43
N ILE A 47 8.58 -4.75 -10.83
CA ILE A 47 9.30 -3.83 -9.92
C ILE A 47 8.28 -3.08 -9.06
N ALA A 48 7.29 -2.43 -9.68
CA ALA A 48 6.27 -1.64 -8.97
C ALA A 48 5.58 -2.44 -7.85
N ARG A 49 5.16 -3.67 -8.18
CA ARG A 49 4.48 -4.55 -7.24
C ARG A 49 5.41 -5.03 -6.12
N ALA A 50 6.67 -5.30 -6.43
CA ALA A 50 7.67 -5.73 -5.45
C ALA A 50 8.08 -4.58 -4.52
N GLU A 51 8.26 -3.36 -5.06
CA GLU A 51 8.54 -2.15 -4.28
C GLU A 51 7.39 -1.81 -3.34
N ALA A 52 6.14 -1.87 -3.81
CA ALA A 52 4.97 -1.67 -2.96
C ALA A 52 4.96 -2.65 -1.77
N ALA A 53 5.27 -3.93 -2.02
CA ALA A 53 5.38 -4.92 -0.96
C ALA A 53 6.56 -4.62 0.00
N GLY A 54 7.72 -4.23 -0.55
CA GLY A 54 8.92 -3.89 0.21
C GLY A 54 8.73 -2.66 1.10
N HIS A 55 8.04 -1.63 0.60
CA HIS A 55 7.63 -0.47 1.38
C HIS A 55 6.63 -0.83 2.47
N GLY A 56 5.67 -1.71 2.19
CA GLY A 56 4.78 -2.27 3.21
C GLY A 56 5.53 -2.95 4.35
N LEU A 57 6.66 -3.59 4.05
CA LEU A 57 7.57 -4.20 5.03
C LEU A 57 8.44 -3.17 5.76
N LEU A 58 8.95 -2.12 5.09
CA LEU A 58 9.72 -1.04 5.72
C LEU A 58 8.99 -0.41 6.90
N ASP A 59 7.67 -0.19 6.75
CA ASP A 59 6.83 0.40 7.77
C ASP A 59 6.75 -0.43 9.06
N LYS A 60 7.00 -1.75 8.97
CA LYS A 60 6.89 -2.70 10.09
C LYS A 60 8.24 -3.22 10.56
N ALA A 61 9.16 -3.44 9.63
CA ALA A 61 10.49 -4.01 9.84
C ALA A 61 11.51 -3.33 8.92
N ASN A 62 11.89 -2.10 9.27
CA ASN A 62 12.78 -1.23 8.50
C ASN A 62 14.05 -1.92 7.98
N ALA A 63 14.70 -2.77 8.76
CA ALA A 63 15.91 -3.47 8.31
C ALA A 63 15.62 -4.47 7.18
N ILE A 64 14.59 -5.31 7.34
CA ILE A 64 14.21 -6.33 6.34
C ILE A 64 13.65 -5.64 5.09
N GLY A 65 12.80 -4.61 5.25
CA GLY A 65 12.28 -3.84 4.14
C GLY A 65 13.38 -3.19 3.29
N LYS A 66 14.43 -2.63 3.92
CA LYS A 66 15.58 -2.05 3.20
C LYS A 66 16.33 -3.11 2.42
N GLU A 67 16.63 -4.24 3.07
CA GLU A 67 17.32 -5.35 2.42
C GLU A 67 16.56 -5.85 1.18
N ARG A 68 15.23 -5.96 1.27
CA ARG A 68 14.39 -6.41 0.16
C ARG A 68 14.33 -5.41 -1.00
N LEU A 69 14.24 -4.12 -0.70
CA LEU A 69 14.30 -3.07 -1.73
C LEU A 69 15.67 -3.01 -2.40
N ASP A 70 16.76 -3.18 -1.65
CA ASP A 70 18.11 -3.27 -2.20
C ASP A 70 18.28 -4.50 -3.11
N GLN A 71 17.61 -5.62 -2.79
CA GLN A 71 17.61 -6.81 -3.66
C GLN A 71 16.86 -6.55 -4.99
N ILE A 72 15.74 -5.83 -4.97
CA ILE A 72 15.02 -5.41 -6.20
C ILE A 72 15.92 -4.53 -7.08
N ASP A 73 16.57 -3.54 -6.49
CA ASP A 73 17.51 -2.65 -7.20
C ASP A 73 18.68 -3.44 -7.81
N GLN A 74 19.26 -4.38 -7.06
CA GLN A 74 20.36 -5.21 -7.55
C GLN A 74 19.96 -6.12 -8.72
N ILE A 75 18.77 -6.73 -8.69
CA ILE A 75 18.25 -7.56 -9.79
C ILE A 75 18.07 -6.69 -11.03
N THR A 76 17.42 -5.53 -10.87
CA THR A 76 17.13 -4.61 -11.97
C THR A 76 18.41 -4.07 -12.62
N GLN A 77 19.36 -3.57 -11.82
CA GLN A 77 20.65 -3.07 -12.33
C GLN A 77 21.49 -4.17 -12.98
N ARG A 78 21.39 -5.42 -12.52
CA ARG A 78 22.06 -6.55 -13.17
C ARG A 78 21.43 -6.84 -14.53
N ALA A 79 20.10 -6.94 -14.59
CA ALA A 79 19.36 -7.20 -15.83
C ALA A 79 19.63 -6.13 -16.89
N ILE A 80 19.61 -4.85 -16.48
CA ILE A 80 19.94 -3.71 -17.34
C ILE A 80 21.37 -3.84 -17.88
N ARG A 81 22.36 -4.06 -17.02
CA ARG A 81 23.77 -4.18 -17.44
C ARG A 81 24.00 -5.37 -18.37
N GLU A 82 23.32 -6.48 -18.14
CA GLU A 82 23.44 -7.68 -18.96
C GLU A 82 22.71 -7.54 -20.30
N ALA A 83 21.61 -6.77 -20.37
CA ALA A 83 20.85 -6.54 -21.59
C ALA A 83 21.55 -5.57 -22.57
N ILE A 84 22.33 -4.61 -22.06
CA ILE A 84 23.02 -3.61 -22.88
C ILE A 84 24.01 -4.29 -23.84
N GLY A 85 23.90 -3.96 -25.14
CA GLY A 85 24.82 -4.44 -26.18
C GLY A 85 24.53 -5.85 -26.68
N LEU A 86 23.46 -6.49 -26.21
CA LEU A 86 22.99 -7.78 -26.73
C LEU A 86 22.00 -7.61 -27.88
N SER A 87 21.78 -8.70 -28.63
CA SER A 87 20.67 -8.78 -29.59
C SER A 87 19.32 -8.68 -28.87
N GLU A 88 18.31 -8.08 -29.50
CA GLU A 88 16.94 -7.92 -28.96
C GLU A 88 16.39 -9.21 -28.33
N LYS A 89 16.53 -10.37 -28.99
CA LYS A 89 16.06 -11.66 -28.47
C LYS A 89 16.76 -12.11 -27.18
N ALA A 90 18.04 -11.76 -27.02
CA ALA A 90 18.80 -12.09 -25.81
C ALA A 90 18.49 -11.10 -24.67
N ALA A 91 18.31 -9.81 -25.00
CA ALA A 91 17.87 -8.80 -24.05
C ALA A 91 16.47 -9.10 -23.49
N ILE A 92 15.50 -9.47 -24.34
CA ILE A 92 14.15 -9.87 -23.91
C ILE A 92 14.21 -10.98 -22.87
N LYS A 93 15.00 -12.03 -23.10
CA LYS A 93 15.13 -13.14 -22.15
C LYS A 93 15.69 -12.72 -20.79
N ILE A 94 16.58 -11.74 -20.76
CA ILE A 94 17.17 -11.22 -19.52
C ILE A 94 16.12 -10.41 -18.76
N LEU A 95 15.35 -9.57 -19.47
CA LEU A 95 14.27 -8.78 -18.86
C LEU A 95 13.15 -9.68 -18.33
N GLU A 96 12.73 -10.69 -19.09
CA GLU A 96 11.76 -11.71 -18.66
C GLU A 96 12.26 -12.47 -17.43
N LYS A 97 13.53 -12.91 -17.43
CA LYS A 97 14.15 -13.57 -16.27
C LYS A 97 14.16 -12.66 -15.04
N ALA A 98 14.48 -11.39 -15.22
CA ALA A 98 14.49 -10.41 -14.14
C ALA A 98 13.09 -10.17 -13.57
N ALA A 99 12.06 -10.11 -14.42
CA ALA A 99 10.67 -10.00 -13.99
C ALA A 99 10.26 -11.22 -13.14
N GLU A 100 10.61 -12.44 -13.58
CA GLU A 100 10.40 -13.67 -12.79
C GLU A 100 11.11 -13.64 -11.44
N ASP A 101 12.37 -13.21 -11.41
CA ASP A 101 13.18 -13.15 -10.18
C ASP A 101 12.61 -12.10 -9.20
N ILE A 102 12.12 -10.98 -9.71
CA ILE A 102 11.45 -9.94 -8.92
C ILE A 102 10.09 -10.41 -8.40
N ASP A 103 9.30 -11.12 -9.20
CA ASP A 103 8.04 -11.69 -8.74
C ASP A 103 8.25 -12.80 -7.69
N ALA A 104 9.31 -13.59 -7.80
CA ALA A 104 9.71 -14.54 -6.77
C ALA A 104 10.10 -13.80 -5.47
N LEU A 105 10.92 -12.75 -5.57
CA LEU A 105 11.28 -11.92 -4.43
C LEU A 105 10.06 -11.26 -3.79
N ARG A 106 9.07 -10.82 -4.58
CA ARG A 106 7.80 -10.29 -4.06
C ARG A 106 7.08 -11.31 -3.19
N VAL A 107 7.07 -12.59 -3.57
CA VAL A 107 6.47 -13.66 -2.75
C VAL A 107 7.19 -13.78 -1.41
N ASP A 108 8.52 -13.73 -1.41
CA ASP A 108 9.33 -13.76 -0.19
C ASP A 108 9.07 -12.54 0.70
N ILE A 109 8.97 -11.34 0.11
CA ILE A 109 8.62 -10.10 0.84
C ILE A 109 7.25 -10.23 1.50
N MET A 110 6.26 -10.78 0.80
CA MET A 110 4.92 -10.99 1.34
C MET A 110 4.91 -12.04 2.47
N ALA A 111 5.78 -13.05 2.39
CA ALA A 111 5.98 -14.02 3.45
C ALA A 111 6.67 -13.40 4.68
N ASP A 112 7.68 -12.56 4.48
CA ASP A 112 8.33 -11.80 5.55
C ASP A 112 7.33 -10.85 6.23
N LEU A 113 6.53 -10.13 5.44
CA LEU A 113 5.47 -9.26 5.95
C LEU A 113 4.46 -10.05 6.78
N LYS A 114 4.03 -11.23 6.31
CA LYS A 114 3.17 -12.13 7.08
C LYS A 114 3.80 -12.53 8.41
N GLY A 115 5.08 -12.90 8.40
CA GLY A 115 5.83 -13.25 9.62
C GLY A 115 5.87 -12.10 10.62
N VAL A 116 6.28 -10.92 10.17
CA VAL A 116 6.35 -9.71 11.00
C VAL A 116 4.98 -9.31 11.55
N VAL A 117 3.93 -9.37 10.73
CA VAL A 117 2.56 -9.06 11.18
C VAL A 117 2.08 -10.07 12.22
N TRP A 118 2.35 -11.35 12.00
CA TRP A 118 2.00 -12.40 12.95
C TRP A 118 2.71 -12.20 14.30
N GLU A 119 4.01 -11.93 14.28
CA GLU A 119 4.83 -11.71 15.47
C GLU A 119 4.48 -10.41 16.20
N ALA A 120 4.30 -9.30 15.47
CA ALA A 120 4.11 -7.97 16.06
C ALA A 120 2.65 -7.67 16.45
N ALA A 121 1.68 -8.13 15.66
CA ALA A 121 0.27 -7.78 15.84
C ALA A 121 -0.58 -8.95 16.33
N CYS A 122 -0.36 -10.17 15.83
CA CYS A 122 -1.29 -11.27 16.08
C CYS A 122 -0.95 -12.11 17.33
N GLN A 123 0.33 -12.30 17.69
CA GLN A 123 0.70 -13.04 18.90
C GLN A 123 0.19 -12.38 20.20
N GLY A 124 0.04 -11.06 20.23
CA GLY A 124 -0.56 -10.34 21.36
C GLY A 124 -2.10 -10.28 21.36
N LYS A 125 -2.74 -10.43 20.19
CA LYS A 125 -4.16 -10.08 19.96
C LYS A 125 -5.09 -11.25 19.66
N LYS A 126 -4.63 -12.49 19.88
CA LYS A 126 -5.51 -13.67 19.80
C LYS A 126 -6.65 -13.66 20.85
N LEU A 127 -6.68 -12.65 21.73
CA LEU A 127 -7.75 -12.38 22.69
C LEU A 127 -8.73 -11.32 22.13
N LEU A 128 -9.75 -11.84 21.45
CA LEU A 128 -11.13 -11.34 21.42
C LEU A 128 -11.47 -10.08 20.60
N MET A 129 -12.72 -10.08 20.12
CA MET A 129 -13.51 -8.93 19.66
C MET A 129 -13.49 -7.69 20.59
N GLN A 130 -12.82 -7.75 21.73
CA GLN A 130 -12.62 -6.66 22.68
C GLN A 130 -11.62 -5.59 22.17
N ASP A 131 -10.73 -5.93 21.24
CA ASP A 131 -9.74 -5.01 20.63
C ASP A 131 -10.19 -4.39 19.31
N LEU A 132 -11.44 -4.66 18.92
CA LEU A 132 -12.09 -4.11 17.73
C LEU A 132 -12.17 -2.56 17.77
N PRO A 133 -12.40 -1.89 18.92
CA PRO A 133 -12.24 -0.43 19.06
C PRO A 133 -10.84 0.07 18.70
N THR A 134 -9.80 -0.61 19.19
CA THR A 134 -8.39 -0.29 18.87
C THR A 134 -8.04 -0.63 17.42
N SER A 135 -8.86 -1.45 16.76
CA SER A 135 -8.70 -1.87 15.36
C SER A 135 -9.41 -0.95 14.37
N LEU A 136 -10.44 -0.23 14.81
CA LEU A 136 -11.13 0.80 14.03
C LEU A 136 -10.42 2.17 14.03
N GLY A 137 -9.24 2.29 14.64
CA GLY A 137 -8.29 3.40 14.35
C GLY A 137 -8.84 4.82 14.49
N GLY A 138 -9.82 5.05 15.38
CA GLY A 138 -10.44 6.37 15.57
C GLY A 138 -11.46 6.79 14.51
N LEU A 139 -11.71 5.95 13.49
CA LEU A 139 -12.73 6.16 12.45
C LEU A 139 -14.07 5.50 12.80
N GLY A 140 -14.22 4.98 14.01
CA GLY A 140 -15.52 4.57 14.48
C GLY A 140 -15.69 4.58 15.99
N THR A 141 -16.95 4.74 16.42
CA THR A 141 -17.36 4.75 17.81
C THR A 141 -18.23 3.52 18.08
N PHE A 142 -17.95 2.78 19.15
CA PHE A 142 -18.81 1.66 19.53
C PHE A 142 -20.14 2.16 20.07
N LEU A 143 -21.23 1.63 19.53
CA LEU A 143 -22.58 1.91 20.00
C LEU A 143 -23.10 0.80 20.92
N ASP A 144 -22.72 -0.46 20.66
CA ASP A 144 -23.05 -1.63 21.48
C ASP A 144 -22.02 -2.76 21.25
N VAL A 145 -22.17 -3.90 21.95
CA VAL A 145 -21.25 -5.06 21.90
C VAL A 145 -21.04 -5.61 20.48
N ASN A 146 -22.04 -5.44 19.60
CA ASN A 146 -22.06 -5.97 18.24
C ASN A 146 -22.19 -4.90 17.15
N GLN A 147 -22.08 -3.61 17.49
CA GLN A 147 -22.28 -2.52 16.52
C GLN A 147 -21.28 -1.37 16.74
N PHE A 148 -20.78 -0.83 15.64
CA PHE A 148 -19.96 0.38 15.66
C PHE A 148 -20.42 1.35 14.58
N GLU A 149 -20.35 2.63 14.89
CA GLU A 149 -20.60 3.72 13.97
C GLU A 149 -19.30 4.14 13.30
N LEU A 150 -19.22 4.08 11.98
CA LEU A 150 -18.14 4.67 11.21
C LEU A 150 -18.31 6.18 11.08
N THR A 151 -17.19 6.88 11.11
CA THR A 151 -17.09 8.32 10.85
C THR A 151 -16.27 8.50 9.57
N PRO A 152 -16.88 8.34 8.39
CA PRO A 152 -16.16 8.56 7.13
C PRO A 152 -15.83 10.05 6.96
N PRO A 153 -14.79 10.37 6.17
CA PRO A 153 -14.45 11.75 5.90
C PRO A 153 -15.50 12.51 5.10
N VAL A 154 -16.20 11.84 4.19
CA VAL A 154 -17.35 12.39 3.45
C VAL A 154 -18.53 11.44 3.58
N TYR A 155 -19.65 11.94 4.05
CA TYR A 155 -20.90 11.17 4.16
C TYR A 155 -21.58 11.12 2.79
N ARG A 156 -21.62 9.93 2.18
CA ARG A 156 -22.29 9.68 0.89
C ARG A 156 -23.71 9.14 1.03
N LEU A 157 -23.90 8.19 1.93
CA LEU A 157 -25.19 7.57 2.21
C LEU A 157 -26.01 8.55 3.07
N ASN A 158 -27.28 8.75 2.70
CA ASN A 158 -28.19 9.64 3.41
C ASN A 158 -28.29 9.18 4.86
N ARG A 159 -27.60 9.88 5.75
CA ARG A 159 -27.75 9.66 7.18
C ARG A 159 -29.19 10.06 7.53
N PRO A 160 -29.95 9.24 8.26
CA PRO A 160 -31.25 9.66 8.75
C PRO A 160 -31.08 10.98 9.53
N THR A 161 -31.68 12.04 8.99
CA THR A 161 -31.51 13.42 9.49
C THR A 161 -32.50 13.76 10.58
N THR A 162 -33.59 13.00 10.66
CA THR A 162 -34.61 13.14 11.68
C THR A 162 -34.64 11.91 12.60
N TRP A 163 -35.13 12.13 13.83
CA TRP A 163 -35.31 11.05 14.81
C TRP A 163 -36.29 9.98 14.33
N PHE A 164 -37.26 10.35 13.48
CA PHE A 164 -38.22 9.42 12.87
C PHE A 164 -37.55 8.56 11.79
N GLU A 165 -36.72 9.14 10.92
CA GLU A 165 -35.95 8.37 9.93
C GLU A 165 -35.01 7.37 10.60
N LYS A 166 -34.36 7.72 11.72
CA LYS A 166 -33.52 6.80 12.51
C LYS A 166 -34.27 5.57 13.05
N TRP A 167 -35.60 5.66 13.19
CA TRP A 167 -36.43 4.57 13.71
C TRP A 167 -36.86 3.57 12.62
N TYR A 168 -36.82 3.97 11.35
CA TYR A 168 -37.29 3.16 10.22
C TYR A 168 -36.20 2.85 9.19
N MET A 169 -35.09 3.58 9.19
CA MET A 169 -33.92 3.34 8.35
C MET A 169 -32.73 3.01 9.24
N ASP A 170 -32.08 1.89 8.95
CA ASP A 170 -30.77 1.59 9.52
C ASP A 170 -29.79 2.68 9.05
N ASP A 171 -29.15 3.36 10.02
CA ASP A 171 -28.11 4.33 9.70
C ASP A 171 -26.97 3.56 9.00
N PRO A 172 -26.66 3.85 7.73
CA PRO A 172 -25.74 3.04 6.93
C PRO A 172 -24.29 3.11 7.43
N TYR A 173 -23.99 4.01 8.36
CA TYR A 173 -22.70 4.09 9.03
C TYR A 173 -22.65 3.30 10.32
N ILE A 174 -23.78 2.81 10.83
CA ILE A 174 -23.82 1.84 11.92
C ILE A 174 -23.65 0.45 11.32
N ILE A 175 -22.48 -0.12 11.52
CA ILE A 175 -22.11 -1.44 11.02
C ILE A 175 -22.26 -2.46 12.15
N GLU A 176 -23.03 -3.51 11.87
CA GLU A 176 -23.09 -4.70 12.69
C GLU A 176 -21.83 -5.56 12.49
N ILE A 177 -21.21 -5.96 13.59
CA ILE A 177 -20.08 -6.89 13.61
C ILE A 177 -20.64 -8.28 13.31
N LYS A 178 -20.36 -8.76 12.09
CA LYS A 178 -20.78 -10.07 11.61
C LYS A 178 -19.68 -11.10 11.81
N GLU A 179 -20.09 -12.33 12.11
CA GLU A 179 -19.27 -13.53 11.95
C GLU A 179 -19.67 -14.25 10.66
N PRO A 180 -18.72 -14.63 9.77
CA PRO A 180 -17.28 -14.35 9.85
C PRO A 180 -16.94 -12.85 9.69
N PHE A 181 -15.83 -12.42 10.31
CA PHE A 181 -15.40 -11.00 10.38
C PHE A 181 -15.07 -10.38 9.01
N ASP A 182 -14.82 -11.20 7.99
CA ASP A 182 -14.62 -10.77 6.60
C ASP A 182 -15.83 -9.99 6.06
N ARG A 183 -17.05 -10.32 6.50
CA ARG A 183 -18.26 -9.58 6.14
C ARG A 183 -18.27 -8.18 6.74
N THR A 184 -17.80 -8.05 7.98
CA THR A 184 -17.61 -6.76 8.64
C THR A 184 -16.56 -5.95 7.89
N TYR A 185 -15.45 -6.60 7.51
CA TYR A 185 -14.40 -5.98 6.73
C TYR A 185 -14.91 -5.42 5.40
N VAL A 186 -15.60 -6.24 4.60
CA VAL A 186 -16.15 -5.84 3.31
C VAL A 186 -17.11 -4.65 3.48
N THR A 187 -17.96 -4.67 4.50
CA THR A 187 -18.91 -3.56 4.74
C THR A 187 -18.18 -2.25 5.05
N VAL A 188 -17.17 -2.29 5.93
CA VAL A 188 -16.36 -1.11 6.27
C VAL A 188 -15.60 -0.60 5.05
N ARG A 189 -14.96 -1.52 4.31
CA ARG A 189 -14.22 -1.20 3.10
C ARG A 189 -15.09 -0.48 2.10
N ASP A 190 -16.24 -1.06 1.77
CA ASP A 190 -17.14 -0.51 0.75
C ASP A 190 -17.67 0.89 1.16
N VAL A 191 -17.95 1.11 2.46
CA VAL A 191 -18.38 2.41 2.98
C VAL A 191 -17.24 3.45 2.88
N MET A 192 -16.03 3.08 3.29
CA MET A 192 -14.89 3.99 3.29
C MET A 192 -14.40 4.29 1.87
N GLU A 193 -14.29 3.29 0.98
CA GLU A 193 -13.94 3.50 -0.43
C GLU A 193 -14.98 4.41 -1.13
N ALA A 194 -16.27 4.20 -0.85
CA ALA A 194 -17.33 5.05 -1.38
C ALA A 194 -17.23 6.50 -0.86
N SER A 195 -16.68 6.73 0.34
CA SER A 195 -16.48 8.08 0.90
C SER A 195 -15.36 8.87 0.22
N ILE A 196 -14.47 8.19 -0.49
CA ILE A 196 -13.36 8.78 -1.23
C ILE A 196 -13.43 8.45 -2.73
N ALA A 197 -14.62 8.11 -3.23
CA ALA A 197 -14.82 7.86 -4.65
C ALA A 197 -14.69 9.17 -5.46
N PRO A 198 -14.22 9.11 -6.72
CA PRO A 198 -14.01 10.32 -7.53
C PRO A 198 -15.26 11.17 -7.76
N ASP A 199 -16.45 10.58 -7.71
CA ASP A 199 -17.75 11.26 -7.80
C ASP A 199 -18.18 11.96 -6.51
N VAL A 200 -17.48 11.70 -5.40
CA VAL A 200 -17.78 12.19 -4.05
C VAL A 200 -16.74 13.22 -3.59
N ILE A 201 -15.49 13.06 -4.00
CA ILE A 201 -14.42 14.01 -3.71
C ILE A 201 -14.69 15.30 -4.50
N SER A 202 -14.69 16.42 -3.77
CA SER A 202 -14.75 17.77 -4.34
C SER A 202 -13.41 18.48 -4.12
N ASP A 203 -13.20 19.63 -4.78
CA ASP A 203 -12.00 20.46 -4.55
C ASP A 203 -11.88 20.93 -3.10
N ASP A 204 -12.98 20.97 -2.35
CA ASP A 204 -13.03 21.34 -0.93
C ASP A 204 -12.72 20.17 0.01
N THR A 205 -12.67 18.94 -0.49
CA THR A 205 -12.35 17.76 0.32
C THR A 205 -10.85 17.79 0.67
N PRO A 206 -10.48 17.95 1.95
CA PRO A 206 -9.08 18.09 2.30
C PRO A 206 -8.34 16.78 2.01
N ALA A 207 -7.26 16.86 1.24
CA ALA A 207 -6.61 15.66 0.73
C ALA A 207 -5.97 14.77 1.82
N HIS A 208 -5.67 15.34 2.99
CA HIS A 208 -5.25 14.53 4.16
C HIS A 208 -6.32 13.51 4.57
N HIS A 209 -7.62 13.80 4.40
CA HIS A 209 -8.69 12.84 4.68
C HIS A 209 -8.71 11.64 3.73
N ILE A 210 -8.35 11.86 2.46
CA ILE A 210 -8.23 10.79 1.46
C ILE A 210 -7.08 9.86 1.85
N VAL A 211 -5.92 10.46 2.17
CA VAL A 211 -4.75 9.73 2.67
C VAL A 211 -5.09 8.94 3.94
N SER A 212 -5.70 9.58 4.94
CA SER A 212 -6.08 8.91 6.20
C SER A 212 -7.03 7.74 5.99
N THR A 213 -7.93 7.82 5.00
CA THR A 213 -8.86 6.74 4.67
C THR A 213 -8.13 5.53 4.09
N TRP A 214 -7.19 5.75 3.16
CA TRP A 214 -6.38 4.67 2.64
C TRP A 214 -5.49 4.02 3.71
N GLU A 215 -4.90 4.82 4.59
CA GLU A 215 -4.12 4.30 5.71
C GLU A 215 -4.95 3.48 6.69
N TYR A 216 -6.16 3.94 6.96
CA TYR A 216 -7.12 3.18 7.76
C TYR A 216 -7.47 1.84 7.13
N LEU A 217 -7.81 1.82 5.85
CA LEU A 217 -8.13 0.58 5.13
C LEU A 217 -6.95 -0.39 5.09
N ALA A 218 -5.73 0.14 4.95
CA ALA A 218 -4.51 -0.65 5.06
C ALA A 218 -4.41 -1.29 6.46
N ASP A 219 -4.42 -0.49 7.53
CA ASP A 219 -4.30 -0.99 8.89
C ASP A 219 -5.43 -1.96 9.26
N PHE A 220 -6.64 -1.74 8.75
CA PHE A 220 -7.78 -2.61 8.97
C PHE A 220 -7.64 -3.95 8.23
N ALA A 221 -7.13 -3.94 6.99
CA ALA A 221 -6.80 -5.17 6.25
C ALA A 221 -5.73 -5.97 6.98
N LEU A 222 -4.68 -5.29 7.45
CA LEU A 222 -3.58 -5.90 8.20
C LEU A 222 -4.07 -6.59 9.47
N ARG A 223 -4.99 -5.96 10.21
CA ARG A 223 -5.57 -6.55 11.42
C ARG A 223 -6.51 -7.70 11.11
N THR A 224 -7.25 -7.61 9.99
CA THR A 224 -8.11 -8.69 9.51
C THR A 224 -7.31 -9.95 9.19
N SER A 225 -6.06 -9.80 8.73
CA SER A 225 -5.16 -10.94 8.48
C SER A 225 -4.88 -11.79 9.72
N CYS A 226 -4.97 -11.22 10.93
CA CYS A 226 -4.80 -11.95 12.19
C CYS A 226 -5.97 -12.89 12.55
N PHE A 227 -7.16 -12.65 12.01
CA PHE A 227 -8.37 -13.39 12.41
C PHE A 227 -8.65 -14.63 11.57
N PHE A 228 -7.90 -14.84 10.48
CA PHE A 228 -8.15 -15.92 9.53
C PHE A 228 -6.87 -16.69 9.18
N ASP A 229 -6.68 -17.84 9.84
CA ASP A 229 -5.64 -18.80 9.44
C ASP A 229 -5.96 -19.32 8.03
N GLY A 230 -5.06 -19.04 7.07
CA GLY A 230 -5.18 -19.45 5.67
C GLY A 230 -5.66 -18.38 4.69
N SER A 231 -6.10 -17.20 5.14
CA SER A 231 -6.43 -16.06 4.26
C SER A 231 -5.56 -14.83 4.49
N SER A 232 -4.50 -14.95 5.29
CA SER A 232 -3.54 -13.89 5.58
C SER A 232 -2.96 -13.25 4.32
N ASP A 233 -2.75 -14.04 3.27
CA ASP A 233 -2.05 -13.61 2.07
C ASP A 233 -2.90 -12.61 1.27
N ARG A 234 -4.22 -12.85 1.21
CA ARG A 234 -5.19 -11.91 0.63
C ARG A 234 -5.17 -10.58 1.39
N TRP A 235 -5.26 -10.63 2.70
CA TRP A 235 -5.35 -9.42 3.53
C TRP A 235 -4.04 -8.63 3.58
N ASN A 236 -2.89 -9.32 3.51
CA ASN A 236 -1.59 -8.67 3.35
C ASN A 236 -1.49 -7.97 1.99
N GLN A 237 -2.05 -8.57 0.93
CA GLN A 237 -2.09 -7.94 -0.38
C GLN A 237 -3.00 -6.70 -0.37
N GLU A 238 -4.15 -6.76 0.27
CA GLU A 238 -5.03 -5.59 0.46
C GLU A 238 -4.33 -4.49 1.28
N TYR A 239 -3.59 -4.85 2.34
CA TYR A 239 -2.74 -3.89 3.08
C TYR A 239 -1.74 -3.19 2.18
N VAL A 240 -0.95 -3.94 1.39
CA VAL A 240 0.04 -3.38 0.47
C VAL A 240 -0.61 -2.44 -0.54
N ASN A 241 -1.74 -2.86 -1.13
CA ASN A 241 -2.48 -2.05 -2.11
C ASN A 241 -2.94 -0.71 -1.50
N TYR A 242 -3.54 -0.72 -0.31
CA TYR A 242 -4.01 0.51 0.32
C TYR A 242 -2.89 1.40 0.83
N ARG A 243 -1.77 0.83 1.29
CA ARG A 243 -0.56 1.63 1.62
C ARG A 243 -0.03 2.36 0.39
N GLU A 244 -0.01 1.67 -0.75
CA GLU A 244 0.44 2.26 -2.01
C GLU A 244 -0.50 3.39 -2.47
N GLN A 245 -1.82 3.20 -2.37
CA GLN A 245 -2.79 4.27 -2.63
C GLN A 245 -2.57 5.49 -1.70
N ALA A 246 -2.34 5.26 -0.41
CA ALA A 246 -2.04 6.34 0.53
C ALA A 246 -0.75 7.09 0.17
N ARG A 247 0.29 6.38 -0.28
CA ARG A 247 1.57 6.95 -0.72
C ARG A 247 1.40 7.82 -1.97
N GLN A 248 0.75 7.30 -2.99
CA GLN A 248 0.48 8.04 -4.24
C GLN A 248 -0.29 9.33 -3.97
N TRP A 249 -1.33 9.27 -3.13
CA TRP A 249 -2.08 10.46 -2.72
C TRP A 249 -1.24 11.46 -1.95
N ARG A 250 -0.34 11.02 -1.04
CA ARG A 250 0.57 11.93 -0.34
C ARG A 250 1.47 12.69 -1.30
N GLU A 251 2.09 11.99 -2.24
CA GLU A 251 2.99 12.59 -3.23
C GLU A 251 2.26 13.69 -4.03
N LEU A 252 1.03 13.43 -4.46
CA LEU A 252 0.19 14.42 -5.16
C LEU A 252 -0.17 15.64 -4.29
N VAL A 253 -0.38 15.44 -2.98
CA VAL A 253 -0.68 16.51 -2.04
C VAL A 253 0.53 17.39 -1.80
N PHE A 254 1.72 16.80 -1.65
CA PHE A 254 2.96 17.55 -1.49
C PHE A 254 3.25 18.42 -2.73
N ILE A 255 3.02 17.91 -3.94
CA ILE A 255 3.22 18.66 -5.21
C ILE A 255 2.26 19.87 -5.33
N ARG A 256 1.07 19.84 -4.75
CA ARG A 256 0.10 20.97 -4.81
C ARG A 256 0.37 22.11 -3.83
N ILE A 257 1.25 21.90 -2.85
CA ILE A 257 1.55 22.89 -1.78
C ILE A 257 2.85 23.67 -2.07
N GLU A 258 3.68 23.17 -3.00
CA GLU A 258 4.85 23.89 -3.56
C GLU A 258 4.47 24.80 -4.73
#